data_AF-I4D3K0-F1
#
_entry.id   AF-I4D3K0-F1
#
_cell.length_a   1.000
_cell.length_b   1.000
_cell.length_c   1.000
_cell.angle_alpha   90.00
_cell.angle_beta   90.00
_cell.angle_gamma   90.00
#
_symmetry.space_group_name_H-M   'P 1'
#
loop_
_entity.id
_entity.type
_entity.pdbx_description
1 polymer ?
#
loop_
_entity_poly.entity_id
_entity_poly.type
_entity_poly.pdbx_seq_one_letter_code
_entity_poly.pdbx_strand_id
1 'polypeptide(L)'
;MIIKGLNLENIYFAHFGKAKGASEILALNIELLEAYESIGQRVLASGGTTKELKESLLELFKGELANSRVKDRRQSLLKFFGLDMDLNSQGIYYYFNNLKKN
;
A
#
# COMPACT_ATOMS: atom_id res chain seq x y z
N MET A 1 -10.24 -14.69 4.52
CA MET A 1 -10.86 -13.37 4.75
C MET A 1 -12.30 -13.39 4.23
N ILE A 2 -13.29 -13.09 5.07
CA ILE A 2 -14.75 -13.25 4.79
C ILE A 2 -15.23 -12.49 3.54
N ILE A 3 -14.50 -11.44 3.15
CA ILE A 3 -14.87 -10.53 2.06
C ILE A 3 -14.75 -11.16 0.66
N LYS A 4 -13.85 -12.13 0.43
CA LYS A 4 -13.62 -12.72 -0.91
C LYS A 4 -14.84 -13.51 -1.47
N GLY A 5 -15.80 -13.87 -0.62
CA GLY A 5 -17.02 -14.59 -1.01
C GLY A 5 -18.25 -13.70 -1.20
N LEU A 6 -18.13 -12.39 -1.02
CA LEU A 6 -19.24 -11.44 -1.13
C LEU A 6 -19.28 -10.83 -2.53
N ASN A 7 -20.42 -10.91 -3.22
CA ASN A 7 -20.64 -10.20 -4.49
C ASN A 7 -20.92 -8.72 -4.22
N LEU A 8 -19.87 -7.93 -4.01
CA LEU A 8 -19.97 -6.52 -3.64
C LEU A 8 -19.92 -5.63 -4.88
N GLU A 9 -21.01 -4.90 -5.11
CA GLU A 9 -21.11 -3.98 -6.25
C GLU A 9 -20.51 -2.60 -5.93
N ASN A 10 -20.72 -2.09 -4.71
CA ASN A 10 -20.43 -0.71 -4.34
C ASN A 10 -19.61 -0.60 -3.06
N ILE A 11 -18.66 0.33 -3.03
CA ILE A 11 -17.85 0.69 -1.87
C ILE A 11 -18.03 2.18 -1.56
N TYR A 12 -18.10 2.52 -0.28
CA TYR A 12 -18.29 3.89 0.20
C TYR A 12 -17.07 4.31 1.01
N PHE A 13 -16.33 5.29 0.49
CA PHE A 13 -15.16 5.87 1.12
C PHE A 13 -15.57 7.09 1.96
N ALA A 14 -14.96 7.24 3.14
CA ALA A 14 -15.20 8.38 4.02
C ALA A 14 -14.91 9.74 3.35
N HIS A 15 -13.95 9.79 2.42
CA HIS A 15 -13.47 11.04 1.81
C HIS A 15 -13.65 11.13 0.30
N PHE A 16 -13.96 10.02 -0.38
CA PHE A 16 -14.03 9.96 -1.86
C PHE A 16 -15.40 9.54 -2.40
N GLY A 17 -16.40 9.45 -1.51
CA GLY A 17 -17.76 9.08 -1.89
C GLY A 17 -17.87 7.62 -2.31
N LYS A 18 -18.68 7.35 -3.33
CA LYS A 18 -19.05 5.99 -3.75
C LYS A 18 -18.28 5.56 -5.00
N ALA A 19 -17.80 4.33 -5.03
CA ALA A 19 -17.28 3.68 -6.23
C ALA A 19 -18.03 2.36 -6.53
N LYS A 20 -18.10 2.00 -7.82
CA LYS A 20 -18.54 0.68 -8.29
C LYS A 20 -17.34 -0.28 -8.38
N GLY A 21 -17.60 -1.57 -8.52
CA GLY A 21 -16.55 -2.60 -8.63
C GLY A 21 -15.86 -2.84 -7.28
N ALA A 22 -16.65 -2.91 -6.21
CA ALA A 22 -16.12 -3.05 -4.86
C ALA A 22 -15.31 -4.33 -4.68
N SER A 23 -15.72 -5.42 -5.32
CA SER A 23 -15.01 -6.70 -5.27
C SER A 23 -13.59 -6.57 -5.84
N GLU A 24 -13.44 -5.93 -7.00
CA GLU A 24 -12.15 -5.70 -7.65
C GLU A 24 -11.27 -4.73 -6.85
N ILE A 25 -11.87 -3.65 -6.32
CA ILE A 25 -11.16 -2.69 -5.46
C ILE A 25 -10.63 -3.38 -4.21
N LEU A 26 -11.44 -4.22 -3.56
CA LEU A 26 -11.03 -4.93 -2.35
C LEU A 26 -9.98 -5.98 -2.66
N ALA A 27 -10.09 -6.71 -3.77
CA ALA A 27 -9.06 -7.64 -4.22
C ALA A 27 -7.71 -6.94 -4.41
N LEU A 28 -7.70 -5.80 -5.11
CA LEU A 28 -6.48 -4.99 -5.29
C LEU A 28 -5.90 -4.49 -3.97
N ASN A 29 -6.74 -4.04 -3.03
CA ASN A 29 -6.26 -3.59 -1.72
C ASN A 29 -5.65 -4.73 -0.90
N ILE A 30 -6.16 -5.96 -1.03
CA ILE A 30 -5.57 -7.14 -0.39
C ILE A 30 -4.20 -7.44 -1.01
N GLU A 31 -4.09 -7.44 -2.34
CA GLU A 31 -2.81 -7.66 -3.03
C GLU A 31 -1.75 -6.62 -2.63
N LEU A 32 -2.15 -5.34 -2.53
CA LEU A 32 -1.28 -4.27 -2.05
C LEU A 32 -0.87 -4.46 -0.60
N LEU A 33 -1.80 -4.88 0.28
CA LEU A 33 -1.49 -5.17 1.68
C LEU A 33 -0.48 -6.31 1.80
N GLU A 34 -0.69 -7.41 1.08
CA GLU A 34 0.23 -8.57 1.04
C GLU A 34 1.62 -8.16 0.52
N ALA A 35 1.68 -7.30 -0.50
CA ALA A 35 2.94 -6.75 -1.01
C ALA A 35 3.65 -5.89 0.03
N TYR A 36 2.93 -5.01 0.73
CA TYR A 36 3.49 -4.14 1.78
C TYR A 36 4.00 -4.95 2.96
N GLU A 37 3.25 -5.98 3.36
CA GLU A 37 3.65 -6.93 4.39
C GLU A 37 4.95 -7.64 4.00
N SER A 38 5.00 -8.20 2.79
CA SER A 38 6.18 -8.90 2.27
C SER A 38 7.42 -8.00 2.23
N ILE A 39 7.27 -6.75 1.78
CA ILE A 39 8.37 -5.77 1.78
C ILE A 39 8.83 -5.48 3.22
N GLY A 40 7.88 -5.23 4.14
CA GLY A 40 8.18 -4.99 5.55
C GLY A 40 8.97 -6.14 6.17
N GLN A 41 8.50 -7.38 6.01
CA GLN A 41 9.19 -8.57 6.51
C GLN A 41 10.62 -8.66 5.98
N ARG A 42 10.83 -8.49 4.66
CA ARG A 42 12.17 -8.57 4.06
C ARG A 42 13.11 -7.48 4.60
N VAL A 43 12.65 -6.23 4.63
CA VAL A 43 13.49 -5.10 5.07
C VAL A 43 13.85 -5.25 6.55
N LEU A 44 12.91 -5.66 7.41
CA LEU A 44 13.22 -5.87 8.82
C LEU A 44 14.04 -7.13 9.09
N ALA A 45 13.93 -8.17 8.27
CA ALA A 45 14.77 -9.36 8.37
C ALA A 45 16.24 -9.06 8.02
N SER A 46 16.49 -8.09 7.13
CA SER A 46 17.85 -7.62 6.80
C SER A 46 18.40 -6.55 7.74
N GLY A 47 17.70 -6.24 8.84
CA GLY A 47 18.11 -5.18 9.78
C GLY A 47 17.91 -3.76 9.23
N GLY A 48 17.08 -3.61 8.20
CA GLY A 48 16.81 -2.33 7.54
C GLY A 48 15.98 -1.36 8.39
N THR A 49 15.90 -0.14 7.88
CA THR A 49 15.32 1.05 8.51
C THR A 49 13.99 1.45 7.87
N THR A 50 13.27 2.37 8.52
CA THR A 50 12.07 3.01 7.94
C THR A 50 12.36 3.71 6.61
N LYS A 51 13.58 4.23 6.41
CA LYS A 51 14.00 4.85 5.16
C LYS A 51 14.07 3.84 4.02
N GLU A 52 14.73 2.70 4.22
CA GLU A 52 14.84 1.64 3.20
C GLU A 52 13.48 1.02 2.90
N LEU A 53 12.61 0.94 3.91
CA LEU A 53 11.22 0.52 3.73
C LEU A 53 10.44 1.52 2.86
N LYS A 54 10.54 2.82 3.15
CA LYS A 54 9.94 3.87 2.32
C LYS A 54 10.42 3.79 0.87
N GLU A 55 11.72 3.65 0.66
CA GLU A 55 12.31 3.52 -0.68
C GLU A 55 11.75 2.29 -1.41
N SER A 56 11.64 1.15 -0.74
CA SER A 56 11.08 -0.07 -1.30
C SER A 56 9.60 0.08 -1.70
N LEU A 57 8.80 0.73 -0.86
CA LEU A 57 7.39 1.02 -1.16
C LEU A 57 7.25 2.01 -2.33
N LEU A 58 8.15 3.00 -2.41
CA LEU A 58 8.17 3.96 -3.49
C LEU A 58 8.53 3.31 -4.83
N GLU A 59 9.45 2.34 -4.85
CA GLU A 59 9.78 1.58 -6.05
C GLU A 59 8.60 0.71 -6.54
N LEU A 60 7.89 0.05 -5.62
CA LEU A 60 6.64 -0.65 -5.95
C LEU A 60 5.63 0.32 -6.61
N PHE A 61 5.40 1.48 -5.99
CA PHE A 61 4.48 2.48 -6.50
C PHE A 61 4.89 3.05 -7.87
N LYS A 62 6.19 3.28 -8.10
CA LYS A 62 6.73 3.70 -9.40
C LYS A 62 6.47 2.65 -10.48
N GLY A 63 6.62 1.36 -10.14
CA GLY A 63 6.29 0.24 -11.03
C GLY A 63 4.82 0.26 -11.46
N GLU A 64 3.90 0.39 -10.50
CA GLU A 64 2.47 0.50 -10.76
C GLU A 64 2.11 1.72 -11.62
N LEU A 65 2.71 2.88 -11.32
CA LEU A 65 2.51 4.09 -12.12
C LEU A 65 3.03 3.96 -13.55
N ALA A 66 4.15 3.27 -13.77
CA ALA A 66 4.71 3.04 -15.10
C ALA A 66 3.77 2.21 -15.98
N ASN A 67 3.05 1.27 -15.37
CA ASN A 67 2.05 0.42 -16.03
C ASN A 67 0.70 1.13 -16.21
N SER A 68 0.45 2.23 -15.48
CA SER A 68 -0.78 3.00 -15.58
C SER A 68 -0.80 3.93 -16.81
N ARG A 69 -2.01 4.24 -17.31
CA ARG A 69 -2.22 5.24 -18.37
C ARG A 69 -2.03 6.69 -17.89
N VAL A 70 -1.59 6.92 -16.64
CA VAL A 70 -1.55 8.23 -15.98
C VAL A 70 -0.16 8.87 -16.09
N LYS A 71 0.45 8.85 -17.29
CA LYS A 71 1.83 9.33 -17.49
C LYS A 71 1.99 10.82 -17.21
N ASP A 72 0.98 11.64 -17.50
CA ASP A 72 1.07 13.12 -17.42
C ASP A 72 0.95 13.70 -16.01
N ARG A 73 0.53 12.91 -15.00
CA ARG A 73 0.40 13.39 -13.60
C ARG A 73 1.43 12.79 -12.65
N ARG A 74 2.44 12.09 -13.19
CA ARG A 74 3.40 11.31 -12.39
C ARG A 74 4.13 12.16 -11.33
N GLN A 75 4.59 13.36 -11.71
CA GLN A 75 5.29 14.25 -10.78
C GLN A 75 4.39 14.81 -9.67
N SER A 76 3.13 15.17 -9.97
CA SER A 76 2.22 15.66 -8.94
C SER A 76 1.82 14.55 -7.98
N LEU A 77 1.54 13.35 -8.51
CA LEU A 77 1.22 12.17 -7.71
C LEU A 77 2.39 11.83 -6.76
N LEU A 78 3.62 11.75 -7.26
CA LEU A 78 4.79 11.45 -6.43
C LEU A 78 4.97 12.43 -5.25
N LYS A 79 4.59 13.71 -5.41
CA LYS A 79 4.63 14.70 -4.33
C LYS A 79 3.57 14.45 -3.26
N PHE A 80 2.36 14.04 -3.63
CA PHE A 80 1.30 13.70 -2.67
C PHE A 80 1.59 12.39 -1.94
N PHE A 81 2.13 11.40 -2.65
CA PHE A 81 2.43 10.08 -2.07
C PHE A 81 3.63 10.08 -1.13
N GLY A 82 4.50 11.09 -1.16
CA GLY A 82 5.67 11.14 -0.27
C GLY A 82 5.31 11.04 1.21
N LEU A 83 4.28 11.76 1.64
CA LEU A 83 3.78 11.73 3.03
C LEU A 83 3.12 10.40 3.36
N ASP A 84 2.31 9.85 2.44
CA ASP A 84 1.67 8.56 2.64
C ASP A 84 2.70 7.43 2.78
N MET A 85 3.78 7.46 1.98
CA MET A 85 4.87 6.48 2.09
C MET A 85 5.63 6.61 3.41
N ASP A 86 5.82 7.84 3.92
CA ASP A 86 6.39 8.07 5.25
C ASP A 86 5.51 7.47 6.36
N LEU A 87 4.19 7.68 6.30
CA LEU A 87 3.27 7.13 7.29
C LEU A 87 3.19 5.60 7.22
N ASN A 88 3.09 5.03 6.01
CA ASN A 88 3.03 3.59 5.80
C ASN A 88 4.33 2.91 6.28
N SER A 89 5.50 3.44 5.91
CA SER A 89 6.79 2.87 6.34
C SER A 89 6.94 2.88 7.86
N GLN A 90 6.55 3.96 8.54
CA GLN A 90 6.57 4.03 10.01
C GLN A 90 5.61 3.03 10.65
N GLY A 91 4.38 2.94 10.14
CA GLY A 91 3.37 2.01 10.65
C GLY A 91 3.79 0.55 10.52
N ILE A 92 4.29 0.16 9.35
CA ILE A 92 4.79 -1.20 9.08
C ILE A 92 5.99 -1.52 9.97
N TYR A 93 6.96 -0.60 10.08
CA TYR A 93 8.14 -0.79 10.92
C TYR A 93 7.77 -0.96 12.40
N TYR A 94 6.86 -0.12 12.89
CA TYR A 94 6.35 -0.22 14.26
C TYR A 94 5.61 -1.54 14.51
N TYR A 95 4.72 -1.95 13.59
CA TYR A 95 3.98 -3.20 13.67
C TYR A 95 4.90 -4.40 13.84
N PHE A 96 5.88 -4.57 12.93
CA PHE A 96 6.79 -5.71 12.99
C PHE A 96 7.77 -5.68 14.16
N ASN A 97 8.21 -4.49 14.59
CA ASN A 97 9.05 -4.40 15.78
C ASN A 97 8.30 -4.73 17.08
N ASN A 98 6.99 -4.49 17.15
CA ASN A 98 6.20 -4.91 18.30
C ASN A 98 5.76 -6.36 18.23
N LEU A 99 5.63 -6.96 17.04
CA LEU A 99 5.49 -8.40 16.90
C LEU A 99 6.70 -9.16 17.44
N LYS A 100 7.93 -8.67 17.23
CA LYS A 100 9.16 -9.28 17.79
C LYS A 100 9.25 -9.21 19.32
N LYS A 101 8.44 -8.40 19.98
CA LYS A 101 8.44 -8.23 21.45
C LYS A 101 7.46 -9.16 22.17
N ASN A 102 6.60 -9.85 21.43
CA ASN A 102 5.66 -10.86 21.94
C ASN A 102 6.10 -12.26 21.49
#